data_AF-A0A381XGJ4-F1
#
_entry.id   AF-A0A381XGJ4-F1
#
_cell.length_a   1.000
_cell.length_b   1.000
_cell.length_c   1.000
_cell.angle_alpha   90.00
_cell.angle_beta   90.00
_cell.angle_gamma   90.00
#
_symmetry.space_group_name_H-M   'P 1'
#
loop_
_entity.id
_entity.type
_entity.pdbx_description
1 polymer ?
#
loop_
_entity_poly.entity_id
_entity_poly.type
_entity_poly.pdbx_seq_one_letter_code
_entity_poly.pdbx_strand_id
1 'polypeptide(L)'
;HFYDGQVRRYLTQIIRLMSNFSYKDGKGVLTQVPVMYGDITRQVGTLLRDNSENKLPSAPRMAVYVGDLEMNTAMLADPTYVSKLHIRERAYDEEGEEYLNEAGKNFTVERLMPTPYMLGVNCDIWTTNTDQKLQILEQILMLFNPSLEIQTTDNYIDWTSLSVVNLENINFSSRSIPTGTESEIDVATLGFKTPIYISPPTKVKRLGIITSILQSIFDETGNISTLNFSTFPSPLSTINATTETGITTNAEGDVVATPTPSKLARGGDPPYTAGEALATIGISHNHPNLLVLNNTIQLVKSGIVGGETWEGYLKAYPFTYEAGLTQVRLSRIDLTNEIIGTFAVDPNDLTVAVVNWDEDSLPTDTVITGPTGDSAKINYIIDPGKSNPTDLKTVGGRILLLGPIGSTDNTDGPDAWKNTNGSDFIAGANDIIEWDGSSWTIVFDASTSTAVTYTTNLNTGIQYKWNLTEWVLSFEGEYPDGSWRLVF
;
A
#
# COMPACT_ATOMS: atom_id res chain seq x y z
N HIS A 1 -4.30 18.01 -8.39
CA HIS A 1 -5.35 19.05 -8.49
C HIS A 1 -6.14 19.04 -7.18
N PHE A 2 -5.99 20.07 -6.34
CA PHE A 2 -6.54 20.13 -4.97
C PHE A 2 -7.87 20.90 -4.91
N TYR A 3 -8.93 20.33 -5.49
CA TYR A 3 -10.28 20.91 -5.45
C TYR A 3 -11.30 19.85 -5.06
N ASP A 4 -11.85 19.96 -3.84
CA ASP A 4 -12.86 19.04 -3.29
C ASP A 4 -14.29 19.64 -3.35
N GLY A 5 -14.42 20.87 -3.86
CA GLY A 5 -15.72 21.52 -4.05
C GLY A 5 -16.49 21.79 -2.75
N GLN A 6 -15.81 21.96 -1.61
CA GLN A 6 -16.45 22.12 -0.29
C GLN A 6 -17.45 23.28 -0.25
N VAL A 7 -17.06 24.48 -0.71
CA VAL A 7 -17.98 25.64 -0.81
C VAL A 7 -19.17 25.35 -1.75
N ARG A 8 -18.94 24.60 -2.84
CA ARG A 8 -20.01 24.20 -3.78
C ARG A 8 -21.06 23.30 -3.12
N ARG A 9 -20.67 22.43 -2.17
CA ARG A 9 -21.62 21.60 -1.41
C ARG A 9 -22.57 22.47 -0.59
N TYR A 10 -22.03 23.42 0.18
CA TYR A 10 -22.85 24.37 0.94
C TYR A 10 -23.78 25.19 0.04
N LEU A 11 -23.28 25.72 -1.07
CA LEU A 11 -24.10 26.45 -2.04
C LEU A 11 -25.22 25.60 -2.64
N THR A 12 -24.95 24.34 -2.94
CA THR A 12 -25.96 23.42 -3.48
C THR A 12 -27.08 23.18 -2.46
N GLN A 13 -26.75 23.08 -1.17
CA GLN A 13 -27.77 22.92 -0.13
C GLN A 13 -28.62 24.18 0.05
N ILE A 14 -28.02 25.37 -0.02
CA ILE A 14 -28.78 26.63 0.04
C ILE A 14 -29.70 26.75 -1.18
N ILE A 15 -29.24 26.40 -2.39
CA ILE A 15 -30.09 26.38 -3.59
C ILE A 15 -31.25 25.38 -3.46
N ARG A 16 -31.00 24.20 -2.86
CA ARG A 16 -32.04 23.20 -2.59
C ARG A 16 -33.05 23.70 -1.55
N LEU A 17 -32.60 24.39 -0.51
CA LEU A 17 -33.47 25.03 0.47
C LEU A 17 -34.38 26.07 -0.20
N MET A 18 -33.84 26.83 -1.15
CA MET A 18 -34.60 27.81 -1.92
C MET A 18 -35.46 27.19 -3.04
N SER A 19 -35.40 25.87 -3.24
CA SER A 19 -36.16 25.17 -4.28
C SER A 19 -37.54 24.72 -3.77
N ASN A 20 -38.43 24.36 -4.69
CA ASN A 20 -39.79 23.86 -4.42
C ASN A 20 -40.81 24.89 -3.89
N PHE A 21 -40.51 26.19 -3.92
CA PHE A 21 -41.55 27.21 -3.72
C PHE A 21 -42.42 27.36 -4.97
N SER A 22 -43.73 27.49 -4.74
CA SER A 22 -44.71 27.70 -5.81
C SER A 22 -45.56 28.93 -5.54
N TYR A 23 -46.07 29.56 -6.59
CA TYR A 23 -47.04 30.63 -6.48
C TYR A 23 -48.31 30.24 -7.23
N LYS A 24 -49.44 30.77 -6.77
CA LYS A 24 -50.73 30.64 -7.41
C LYS A 24 -50.93 31.81 -8.35
N ASP A 25 -51.04 31.53 -9.64
CA ASP A 25 -51.39 32.54 -10.63
C ASP A 25 -52.87 32.96 -10.48
N GLY A 26 -53.29 34.06 -11.09
CA GLY A 26 -54.67 34.56 -11.08
C GLY A 26 -55.70 33.56 -11.63
N LYS A 27 -55.25 32.52 -12.37
CA LYS A 27 -56.06 31.39 -12.86
C LYS A 27 -56.13 30.20 -11.90
N GLY A 28 -55.51 30.31 -10.72
CA GLY A 28 -55.50 29.29 -9.69
C GLY A 28 -54.54 28.12 -9.90
N VAL A 29 -53.71 28.16 -10.95
CA VAL A 29 -52.69 27.15 -11.23
C VAL A 29 -51.45 27.43 -10.39
N LEU A 30 -50.94 26.39 -9.72
CA LEU A 30 -49.68 26.44 -8.98
C LEU A 30 -48.51 26.25 -9.94
N THR A 31 -47.63 27.23 -10.00
CA THR A 31 -46.41 27.18 -10.81
C THR A 31 -45.19 27.25 -9.89
N GLN A 32 -44.25 26.33 -10.07
CA GLN A 32 -43.01 26.30 -9.29
C GLN A 32 -42.05 27.40 -9.77
N VAL A 33 -41.46 28.13 -8.83
CA VAL A 33 -40.51 29.20 -9.12
C VAL A 33 -39.13 28.58 -9.39
N PRO A 34 -38.52 28.82 -10.56
CA PRO A 34 -37.19 28.31 -10.86
C PRO A 34 -36.12 29.06 -10.05
N VAL A 35 -35.13 28.31 -9.55
CA VAL A 35 -33.96 28.83 -8.83
C VAL A 35 -32.72 28.63 -9.69
N MET A 36 -31.89 29.67 -9.83
CA MET A 36 -30.63 29.60 -10.55
C MET A 36 -29.46 30.06 -9.68
N TYR A 37 -28.26 29.55 -9.97
CA TYR A 37 -27.03 30.06 -9.36
C TYR A 37 -26.41 31.14 -10.24
N GLY A 38 -26.08 32.28 -9.65
CA GLY A 38 -25.41 33.40 -10.30
C GLY A 38 -26.21 34.70 -10.22
N ASP A 39 -25.50 35.82 -10.33
CA ASP A 39 -26.10 37.15 -10.31
C ASP A 39 -26.90 37.42 -11.59
N ILE A 40 -28.22 37.62 -11.44
CA ILE A 40 -29.13 37.88 -12.56
C ILE A 40 -28.79 39.22 -13.24
N THR A 41 -28.28 40.23 -12.51
CA THR A 41 -27.97 41.54 -13.10
C THR A 41 -26.91 41.43 -14.21
N ARG A 42 -25.93 40.52 -14.06
CA ARG A 42 -24.91 40.23 -15.07
C ARG A 42 -25.46 39.46 -16.28
N GLN A 43 -26.39 38.53 -16.05
CA GLN A 43 -27.05 37.80 -17.14
C GLN A 43 -28.04 38.69 -17.92
N VAL A 44 -28.75 39.58 -17.22
CA VAL A 44 -29.69 40.54 -17.81
C VAL A 44 -28.95 41.67 -18.52
N GLY A 45 -27.80 42.13 -18.03
CA GLY A 45 -26.93 43.06 -18.77
C GLY A 45 -26.45 42.50 -20.12
N THR A 46 -26.31 41.18 -20.25
CA THR A 46 -25.95 40.52 -21.51
C THR A 46 -27.16 40.40 -22.46
N LEU A 47 -28.35 40.14 -21.91
CA LEU A 47 -29.61 40.13 -22.68
C LEU A 47 -30.05 41.54 -23.14
N LEU A 48 -29.81 42.58 -22.34
CA LEU A 48 -30.02 43.98 -22.70
C LEU A 48 -29.03 44.45 -23.77
N ARG A 49 -27.80 43.92 -23.79
CA ARG A 49 -26.78 44.25 -24.81
C ARG A 49 -27.10 43.66 -26.18
N ASP A 50 -27.87 42.58 -26.25
CA ASP A 50 -28.33 41.95 -27.49
C ASP A 50 -29.55 42.64 -28.15
N ASN A 51 -29.87 43.89 -27.74
CA ASN A 51 -30.77 44.81 -28.44
C ASN A 51 -32.11 44.21 -28.88
N SER A 52 -32.70 43.36 -28.04
CA SER A 52 -34.07 42.89 -28.20
C SER A 52 -34.88 43.36 -27.01
N GLU A 53 -35.47 44.55 -27.17
CA GLU A 53 -36.46 45.14 -26.27
C GLU A 53 -37.68 44.22 -26.05
N ASN A 54 -37.84 43.18 -26.88
CA ASN A 54 -39.00 42.30 -26.92
C ASN A 54 -38.86 40.98 -26.13
N LYS A 55 -37.72 40.75 -25.45
CA LYS A 55 -37.54 39.56 -24.59
C LYS A 55 -37.55 39.97 -23.12
N LEU A 56 -38.76 40.24 -22.61
CA LEU A 56 -38.96 40.45 -21.18
C LEU A 56 -38.38 39.26 -20.40
N PRO A 57 -37.53 39.51 -19.40
CA PRO A 57 -36.85 38.45 -18.69
C PRO A 57 -37.89 37.71 -17.83
N SER A 58 -38.18 36.43 -18.16
CA SER A 58 -39.14 35.55 -17.47
C SER A 58 -39.10 35.68 -15.94
N ALA A 59 -40.17 36.19 -15.34
CA ALA A 59 -40.38 36.28 -13.90
C ALA A 59 -41.75 35.63 -13.58
N PRO A 60 -41.92 34.97 -12.42
CA PRO A 60 -41.03 34.98 -11.27
C PRO A 60 -39.86 33.98 -11.34
N ARG A 61 -38.73 34.34 -10.73
CA ARG A 61 -37.55 33.47 -10.55
C ARG A 61 -36.74 33.89 -9.35
N MET A 62 -35.91 32.97 -8.85
CA MET A 62 -34.96 33.24 -7.78
C MET A 62 -33.53 33.04 -8.28
N ALA A 63 -32.63 33.90 -7.82
CA ALA A 63 -31.20 33.71 -8.02
C ALA A 63 -30.42 33.78 -6.73
N VAL A 64 -29.55 32.80 -6.57
CA VAL A 64 -28.67 32.67 -5.41
C VAL A 64 -27.24 32.93 -5.88
N TYR A 65 -26.54 33.84 -5.21
CA TYR A 65 -25.13 34.13 -5.49
C TYR A 65 -24.36 34.42 -4.20
N VAL A 66 -23.05 34.19 -4.25
CA VAL A 66 -22.15 34.51 -3.14
C VAL A 66 -21.97 36.03 -3.11
N GLY A 67 -22.32 36.65 -2.00
CA GLY A 67 -22.06 38.06 -1.75
C GLY A 67 -20.68 38.28 -1.16
N ASP A 68 -20.34 37.51 -0.12
CA ASP A 68 -19.10 37.69 0.63
C ASP A 68 -18.57 36.36 1.21
N LEU A 69 -17.28 36.31 1.48
CA LEU A 69 -16.60 35.22 2.18
C LEU A 69 -15.54 35.79 3.11
N GLU A 70 -15.84 35.82 4.41
CA GLU A 70 -14.97 36.38 5.43
C GLU A 70 -14.47 35.29 6.38
N MET A 71 -13.29 35.47 6.97
CA MET A 71 -12.80 34.53 7.99
C MET A 71 -13.56 34.73 9.30
N ASN A 72 -14.08 33.65 9.88
CA ASN A 72 -14.82 33.74 11.13
C ASN A 72 -13.89 33.64 12.34
N THR A 73 -13.44 34.79 12.85
CA THR A 73 -12.51 34.86 14.00
C THR A 73 -13.12 34.38 15.31
N ALA A 74 -14.45 34.43 15.46
CA ALA A 74 -15.13 34.01 16.68
C ALA A 74 -15.16 32.49 16.87
N MET A 75 -15.02 31.72 15.77
CA MET A 75 -14.97 30.26 15.79
C MET A 75 -13.55 29.72 15.59
N LEU A 76 -12.55 30.60 15.57
CA LEU A 76 -11.15 30.21 15.41
C LEU A 76 -10.69 29.45 16.66
N ALA A 77 -10.17 28.25 16.47
CA ALA A 77 -9.38 27.57 17.48
C ALA A 77 -8.06 27.08 16.89
N ASP A 78 -7.28 26.36 17.70
CA ASP A 78 -5.92 25.98 17.36
C ASP A 78 -5.87 25.19 16.03
N PRO A 79 -5.22 25.72 14.97
CA PRO A 79 -5.15 25.07 13.67
C PRO A 79 -4.35 23.76 13.69
N THR A 80 -3.56 23.50 14.73
CA THR A 80 -2.82 22.24 14.92
C THR A 80 -3.63 21.18 15.64
N TYR A 81 -4.83 21.50 16.09
CA TYR A 81 -5.68 20.56 16.81
C TYR A 81 -6.09 19.39 15.92
N VAL A 82 -5.71 18.19 16.36
CA VAL A 82 -6.10 16.92 15.73
C VAL A 82 -7.00 16.18 16.71
N SER A 83 -8.25 15.93 16.31
CA SER A 83 -9.10 15.01 17.07
C SER A 83 -9.07 13.63 16.46
N LYS A 84 -9.11 12.64 17.33
CA LYS A 84 -9.14 11.23 16.98
C LYS A 84 -10.47 10.68 17.43
N LEU A 85 -11.31 10.25 16.48
CA LEU A 85 -12.51 9.49 16.80
C LEU A 85 -12.27 8.01 16.56
N HIS A 86 -12.48 7.21 17.60
CA HIS A 86 -12.45 5.75 17.52
C HIS A 86 -13.85 5.23 17.21
N ILE A 87 -13.96 4.50 16.11
CA ILE A 87 -15.22 3.92 15.62
C ILE A 87 -15.04 2.41 15.57
N ARG A 88 -16.08 1.69 15.97
CA ARG A 88 -16.19 0.24 15.83
C ARG A 88 -17.35 -0.06 14.90
N GLU A 89 -17.08 -0.66 13.75
CA GLU A 89 -18.13 -1.19 12.89
C GLU A 89 -18.65 -2.51 13.43
N ARG A 90 -19.88 -2.88 13.06
CA ARG A 90 -20.42 -4.23 13.29
C ARG A 90 -19.96 -5.13 12.14
N ALA A 91 -19.63 -6.38 12.42
CA ALA A 91 -19.29 -7.34 11.37
C ALA A 91 -20.49 -7.51 10.42
N TYR A 92 -20.25 -7.39 9.12
CA TYR A 92 -21.26 -7.59 8.08
C TYR A 92 -21.09 -8.99 7.50
N ASP A 93 -22.17 -9.75 7.48
CA ASP A 93 -22.21 -11.08 6.86
C ASP A 93 -22.70 -10.96 5.41
N GLU A 94 -21.83 -11.25 4.45
CA GLU A 94 -22.14 -11.18 3.02
C GLU A 94 -23.12 -12.28 2.56
N GLU A 95 -23.28 -13.36 3.34
CA GLU A 95 -24.23 -14.45 3.01
C GLU A 95 -25.64 -14.20 3.58
N GLY A 96 -25.73 -13.49 4.71
CA GLY A 96 -27.00 -13.17 5.39
C GLY A 96 -27.56 -11.78 5.12
N GLU A 97 -26.79 -10.87 4.48
CA GLU A 97 -27.07 -9.43 4.38
C GLU A 97 -27.39 -8.74 5.72
N GLU A 98 -26.93 -9.30 6.84
CA GLU A 98 -27.23 -8.82 8.19
C GLU A 98 -25.98 -8.32 8.95
N TYR A 99 -26.20 -7.34 9.83
CA TYR A 99 -25.15 -6.86 10.74
C TYR A 99 -25.13 -7.71 12.01
N LEU A 100 -24.10 -8.53 12.18
CA LEU A 100 -23.92 -9.36 13.36
C LEU A 100 -23.69 -8.50 14.61
N ASN A 101 -23.97 -9.05 15.79
CA ASN A 101 -23.67 -8.41 17.08
C ASN A 101 -22.18 -8.53 17.48
N GLU A 102 -21.32 -8.93 16.53
CA GLU A 102 -19.89 -9.10 16.72
C GLU A 102 -19.12 -7.85 16.29
N ALA A 103 -18.00 -7.57 16.97
CA ALA A 103 -17.17 -6.40 16.68
C ALA A 103 -16.47 -6.60 15.32
N GLY A 104 -16.79 -5.72 14.36
CA GLY A 104 -16.17 -5.66 13.06
C GLY A 104 -14.89 -4.83 13.07
N LYS A 105 -14.61 -4.15 11.96
CA LYS A 105 -13.38 -3.37 11.78
C LYS A 105 -13.40 -2.12 12.69
N ASN A 106 -12.29 -1.88 13.38
CA ASN A 106 -12.10 -0.67 14.19
C ASN A 106 -11.30 0.36 13.38
N PHE A 107 -11.84 1.56 13.23
CA PHE A 107 -11.17 2.66 12.54
C PHE A 107 -10.91 3.80 13.51
N THR A 108 -9.74 4.44 13.37
CA THR A 108 -9.49 5.73 14.02
C THR A 108 -9.32 6.76 12.95
N VAL A 109 -10.30 7.65 12.87
CA VAL A 109 -10.26 8.73 11.89
C VAL A 109 -9.61 9.93 12.57
N GLU A 110 -8.42 10.29 12.10
CA GLU A 110 -7.77 11.54 12.46
C GLU A 110 -8.39 12.67 11.62
N ARG A 111 -8.96 13.67 12.28
CA ARG A 111 -9.52 14.86 11.63
C ARG A 111 -8.69 16.07 12.02
N LEU A 112 -8.26 16.82 11.02
CA LEU A 112 -7.63 18.13 11.21
C LEU A 112 -8.73 19.16 11.47
N MET A 113 -8.48 20.09 12.39
CA MET A 113 -9.40 21.17 12.65
C MET A 113 -9.64 21.99 11.36
N PRO A 114 -10.90 22.10 10.89
CA PRO A 114 -11.19 22.92 9.72
C PRO A 114 -11.05 24.40 10.04
N THR A 115 -10.67 25.18 9.04
CA THR A 115 -10.66 26.65 9.15
C THR A 115 -12.07 27.20 8.93
N PRO A 116 -12.62 27.98 9.89
CA PRO A 116 -13.98 28.51 9.79
C PRO A 116 -14.03 29.79 8.96
N TYR A 117 -15.01 29.87 8.07
CA TYR A 117 -15.36 31.05 7.28
C TYR A 117 -16.83 31.37 7.43
N MET A 118 -17.21 32.64 7.31
CA MET A 118 -18.59 33.08 7.14
C MET A 118 -18.86 33.31 5.66
N LEU A 119 -19.78 32.52 5.11
CA LEU A 119 -20.27 32.68 3.75
C LEU A 119 -21.53 33.57 3.77
N GLY A 120 -21.45 34.72 3.13
CA GLY A 120 -22.58 35.58 2.83
C GLY A 120 -23.19 35.22 1.49
N VAL A 121 -24.47 34.82 1.48
CA VAL A 121 -25.20 34.44 0.27
C VAL A 121 -26.43 35.30 0.13
N ASN A 122 -26.62 35.90 -1.04
CA ASN A 122 -27.82 36.66 -1.35
C ASN A 122 -28.75 35.82 -2.24
N CYS A 123 -30.05 35.88 -1.94
CA CYS A 123 -31.10 35.38 -2.81
C CYS A 123 -31.97 36.53 -3.31
N ASP A 124 -31.92 36.78 -4.61
CA ASP A 124 -32.76 37.75 -5.30
C ASP A 124 -34.01 37.08 -5.85
N ILE A 125 -35.17 37.55 -5.41
CA ILE A 125 -36.49 37.09 -5.84
C ILE A 125 -37.04 38.13 -6.82
N TRP A 126 -37.15 37.76 -8.09
CA TRP A 126 -37.65 38.60 -9.16
C TRP A 126 -39.11 38.30 -9.39
N THR A 127 -39.97 39.33 -9.34
CA THR A 127 -41.42 39.19 -9.46
C THR A 127 -42.01 40.31 -10.30
N THR A 128 -43.12 40.04 -10.99
CA THR A 128 -43.86 41.05 -11.78
C THR A 128 -45.00 41.69 -10.97
N ASN A 129 -45.49 41.00 -9.94
CA ASN A 129 -46.59 41.46 -9.09
C ASN A 129 -46.24 41.30 -7.60
N THR A 130 -46.64 42.28 -6.80
CA THR A 130 -46.56 42.25 -5.33
C THR A 130 -47.22 41.01 -4.73
N ASP A 131 -48.35 40.55 -5.28
CA ASP A 131 -49.04 39.36 -4.77
C ASP A 131 -48.18 38.08 -4.89
N GLN A 132 -47.56 37.87 -6.05
CA GLN A 132 -46.62 36.76 -6.26
C GLN A 132 -45.44 36.84 -5.29
N LYS A 133 -44.94 38.06 -5.05
CA LYS A 133 -43.85 38.32 -4.11
C LYS A 133 -44.22 37.96 -2.69
N LEU A 134 -45.40 38.37 -2.22
CA LEU A 134 -45.89 38.04 -0.88
C LEU A 134 -46.11 36.54 -0.73
N GLN A 135 -46.73 35.87 -1.70
CA GLN A 135 -46.93 34.41 -1.65
C GLN A 135 -45.60 33.64 -1.50
N ILE A 136 -44.56 34.05 -2.22
CA ILE A 136 -43.23 33.41 -2.15
C ILE A 136 -42.53 33.77 -0.83
N LEU A 137 -42.54 35.05 -0.43
CA LEU A 137 -41.90 35.51 0.79
C LEU A 137 -42.52 34.88 2.04
N GLU A 138 -43.84 34.77 2.14
CA GLU A 138 -44.49 34.14 3.29
C GLU A 138 -44.08 32.68 3.47
N GLN A 139 -43.96 31.92 2.37
CA GLN A 139 -43.48 30.53 2.42
C GLN A 139 -42.04 30.42 2.91
N ILE A 140 -41.16 31.34 2.49
CA ILE A 140 -39.76 31.34 2.90
C ILE A 140 -39.62 31.80 4.36
N LEU A 141 -40.24 32.92 4.72
CA LEU A 141 -40.08 33.55 6.04
C LEU A 141 -40.60 32.68 7.18
N MET A 142 -41.59 31.81 6.94
CA MET A 142 -42.06 30.85 7.95
C MET A 142 -41.03 29.78 8.32
N LEU A 143 -40.05 29.51 7.45
CA LEU A 143 -39.01 28.49 7.71
C LEU A 143 -37.89 29.02 8.60
N PHE A 144 -37.71 30.34 8.67
CA PHE A 144 -36.61 30.96 9.41
C PHE A 144 -37.12 31.57 10.71
N ASN A 145 -36.61 31.08 11.83
CA ASN A 145 -36.76 31.72 13.13
C ASN A 145 -35.39 31.92 13.77
N PRO A 146 -34.84 33.13 13.73
CA PRO A 146 -33.95 33.69 12.68
C PRO A 146 -32.97 32.73 11.96
N SER A 147 -32.86 31.47 12.38
CA SER A 147 -31.90 30.48 11.88
C SER A 147 -32.59 29.19 11.44
N LEU A 148 -31.96 28.46 10.52
CA LEU A 148 -32.37 27.11 10.10
C LEU A 148 -31.15 26.21 10.01
N GLU A 149 -31.22 25.01 10.59
CA GLU A 149 -30.12 24.05 10.57
C GLU A 149 -30.15 23.20 9.30
N ILE A 150 -29.00 23.10 8.63
CA ILE A 150 -28.82 22.28 7.44
C ILE A 150 -27.75 21.23 7.69
N GLN A 151 -28.03 20.02 7.24
CA GLN A 151 -27.05 18.94 7.21
C GLN A 151 -26.47 18.82 5.81
N THR A 152 -25.14 18.97 5.69
CA THR A 152 -24.44 18.92 4.41
C THR A 152 -24.07 17.51 4.00
N THR A 153 -23.82 16.62 4.95
CA THR A 153 -23.50 15.21 4.75
C THR A 153 -24.11 14.34 5.85
N ASP A 154 -24.56 13.14 5.49
CA ASP A 154 -25.02 12.11 6.43
C ASP A 154 -23.87 11.47 7.22
N ASN A 155 -22.64 11.87 6.90
CA ASN A 155 -21.48 11.36 7.56
C ASN A 155 -21.30 11.97 8.97
N TYR A 156 -21.68 11.21 10.00
CA TYR A 156 -21.48 11.59 11.41
C TYR A 156 -20.00 11.78 11.77
N ILE A 157 -19.09 11.25 10.93
CA ILE A 157 -17.65 11.40 11.11
C ILE A 157 -17.09 12.66 10.46
N ASP A 158 -17.94 13.57 10.00
CA ASP A 158 -17.52 14.87 9.50
C ASP A 158 -17.93 15.95 10.48
N TRP A 159 -16.96 16.76 10.94
CA TRP A 159 -17.23 17.91 11.80
C TRP A 159 -17.99 19.03 11.09
N THR A 160 -17.97 19.04 9.76
CA THR A 160 -18.56 20.07 8.92
C THR A 160 -19.98 19.72 8.46
N SER A 161 -20.50 18.58 8.96
CA SER A 161 -21.79 17.99 8.59
C SER A 161 -22.99 18.85 8.98
N LEU A 162 -22.93 19.55 10.11
CA LEU A 162 -23.99 20.43 10.57
C LEU A 162 -23.57 21.89 10.39
N SER A 163 -24.43 22.69 9.78
CA SER A 163 -24.28 24.13 9.68
C SER A 163 -25.62 24.83 9.85
N VAL A 164 -25.59 26.13 10.11
CA VAL A 164 -26.77 26.94 10.39
C VAL A 164 -26.85 28.07 9.37
N VAL A 165 -28.01 28.24 8.73
CA VAL A 165 -28.29 29.36 7.84
C VAL A 165 -29.07 30.40 8.60
N ASN A 166 -28.48 31.57 8.78
CA ASN A 166 -29.13 32.72 9.42
C ASN A 166 -29.67 33.66 8.35
N LEU A 167 -30.92 34.10 8.50
CA LEU A 167 -31.48 35.18 7.71
C LEU A 167 -31.17 36.51 8.42
N GLU A 168 -30.28 37.32 7.84
CA GLU A 168 -29.83 38.58 8.47
C GLU A 168 -30.54 39.80 7.94
N ASN A 169 -30.70 39.89 6.61
CA ASN A 169 -31.21 41.08 5.96
C ASN A 169 -32.32 40.74 4.98
N ILE A 170 -33.35 41.57 4.97
CA ILE A 170 -34.49 41.46 4.06
C ILE A 170 -34.68 42.83 3.41
N ASN A 171 -34.28 42.95 2.15
CA ASN A 171 -34.63 44.10 1.34
C ASN A 171 -35.88 43.78 0.52
N PHE A 172 -37.00 44.44 0.84
CA PHE A 172 -38.30 44.14 0.23
C PHE A 172 -38.43 44.61 -1.24
N SER A 173 -37.72 45.66 -1.62
CA SER A 173 -37.77 46.21 -2.98
C SER A 173 -36.55 47.08 -3.27
N SER A 174 -35.92 46.84 -4.43
CA SER A 174 -34.84 47.67 -4.97
C SER A 174 -35.34 48.79 -5.88
N ARG A 175 -36.66 49.02 -5.98
CA ARG A 175 -37.23 50.10 -6.81
C ARG A 175 -36.85 51.47 -6.26
N SER A 176 -36.01 52.21 -7.00
CA SER A 176 -35.72 53.62 -6.72
C SER A 176 -36.78 54.52 -7.35
N ILE A 177 -37.44 55.36 -6.54
CA ILE A 177 -38.27 56.49 -6.99
C ILE A 177 -37.31 57.69 -7.11
N PRO A 178 -37.07 58.35 -8.27
CA PRO A 178 -38.05 58.76 -9.29
C PRO A 178 -37.69 58.54 -10.79
N THR A 179 -38.74 58.43 -11.61
CA THR A 179 -38.92 58.74 -13.06
C THR A 179 -37.72 58.64 -14.02
N GLY A 180 -37.73 57.59 -14.87
CA GLY A 180 -36.96 57.59 -16.12
C GLY A 180 -36.92 56.25 -16.86
N THR A 181 -37.01 55.14 -16.13
CA THR A 181 -37.09 53.78 -16.68
C THR A 181 -38.01 52.95 -15.79
N GLU A 182 -39.25 52.72 -16.20
CA GLU A 182 -40.15 51.80 -15.51
C GLU A 182 -39.58 50.38 -15.66
N SER A 183 -38.82 49.90 -14.67
CA SER A 183 -38.61 48.47 -14.55
C SER A 183 -39.92 47.87 -14.04
N GLU A 184 -40.64 47.15 -14.90
CA GLU A 184 -41.84 46.39 -14.54
C GLU A 184 -41.54 45.33 -13.46
N ILE A 185 -40.29 44.93 -13.30
CA ILE A 185 -39.86 43.88 -12.37
C ILE A 185 -39.47 44.49 -11.02
N ASP A 186 -40.01 43.91 -9.96
CA ASP A 186 -39.60 44.15 -8.58
C ASP A 186 -38.68 43.04 -8.08
N VAL A 187 -37.63 43.42 -7.35
CA VAL A 187 -36.63 42.49 -6.81
C VAL A 187 -36.56 42.67 -5.30
N ALA A 188 -36.84 41.59 -4.58
CA ALA A 188 -36.57 41.47 -3.15
C ALA A 188 -35.28 40.67 -2.92
N THR A 189 -34.41 41.14 -2.05
CA THR A 189 -33.12 40.49 -1.75
C THR A 189 -33.11 40.00 -0.31
N LEU A 190 -32.90 38.69 -0.14
CA LEU A 190 -32.70 38.06 1.16
C LEU A 190 -31.20 37.79 1.36
N GLY A 191 -30.62 38.33 2.43
CA GLY A 191 -29.23 38.13 2.81
C GLY A 191 -29.11 37.03 3.86
N PHE A 192 -28.40 35.96 3.53
CA PHE A 192 -28.12 34.84 4.40
C PHE A 192 -26.66 34.82 4.83
N LYS A 193 -26.40 34.45 6.08
CA LYS A 193 -25.05 34.11 6.56
C LYS A 193 -25.00 32.69 7.09
N THR A 194 -23.99 31.96 6.64
CA THR A 194 -23.77 30.57 7.02
C THR A 194 -22.30 30.37 7.40
N PRO A 195 -22.00 29.88 8.61
CA PRO A 195 -20.66 29.47 8.95
C PRO A 195 -20.33 28.19 8.18
N ILE A 196 -19.30 28.27 7.35
CA ILE A 196 -18.77 27.14 6.59
C ILE A 196 -17.38 26.80 7.08
N TYR A 197 -16.99 25.55 6.85
CA TYR A 197 -15.69 25.04 7.22
C TYR A 197 -14.93 24.63 5.97
N ILE A 198 -13.67 25.06 5.88
CA ILE A 198 -12.78 24.67 4.79
C ILE A 198 -11.60 23.91 5.40
N SER A 199 -11.36 22.69 4.92
CA SER A 199 -10.28 21.83 5.41
C SER A 199 -9.51 21.19 4.26
N PRO A 200 -8.22 20.85 4.47
CA PRO A 200 -7.53 19.96 3.56
C PRO A 200 -8.20 18.58 3.57
N PRO A 201 -8.10 17.81 2.47
CA PRO A 201 -8.70 16.47 2.40
C PRO A 201 -8.19 15.58 3.54
N THR A 202 -9.11 14.87 4.19
CA THR A 202 -8.78 13.98 5.31
C THR A 202 -8.15 12.69 4.81
N LYS A 203 -7.02 12.29 5.42
CA LYS A 203 -6.44 10.95 5.21
C LYS A 203 -7.10 9.98 6.18
N VAL A 204 -7.88 9.03 5.66
CA VAL A 204 -8.40 7.93 6.47
C VAL A 204 -7.24 6.96 6.74
N LYS A 205 -6.69 7.01 7.95
CA LYS A 205 -5.75 5.99 8.40
C LYS A 205 -6.53 4.86 9.05
N ARG A 206 -6.43 3.67 8.49
CA ARG A 206 -6.78 2.46 9.24
C ARG A 206 -5.69 2.29 10.28
N LEU A 207 -6.03 2.30 11.57
CA LEU A 207 -5.07 1.79 12.55
C LEU A 207 -4.92 0.31 12.26
N GLY A 208 -3.70 -0.12 11.91
CA GLY A 208 -3.28 -1.45 12.29
C GLY A 208 -3.44 -1.51 13.81
N ILE A 209 -4.36 -2.33 14.29
CA ILE A 209 -4.40 -2.65 15.71
C ILE A 209 -3.04 -3.30 16.02
N ILE A 210 -2.19 -2.61 16.78
CA ILE A 210 -1.05 -3.26 17.44
C ILE A 210 -1.65 -4.07 18.59
N THR A 211 -1.97 -5.32 18.35
CA THR A 211 -2.22 -6.31 19.41
C THR A 211 -0.89 -6.93 19.81
N SER A 212 -0.27 -6.42 20.87
CA SER A 212 0.50 -7.25 21.79
C SER A 212 0.89 -6.44 23.04
N ILE A 213 0.07 -6.51 24.09
CA ILE A 213 0.64 -6.48 25.44
C ILE A 213 0.85 -7.95 25.80
N LEU A 214 2.00 -8.49 25.45
CA LEU A 214 2.45 -9.79 25.95
C LEU A 214 3.09 -9.53 27.31
N GLN A 215 2.30 -9.58 28.39
CA GLN A 215 2.87 -9.88 29.70
C GLN A 215 3.07 -11.40 29.77
N SER A 216 4.30 -11.86 29.49
CA SER A 216 4.69 -13.24 29.79
C SER A 216 4.94 -13.34 31.29
N ILE A 217 4.01 -13.97 32.02
CA ILE A 217 4.33 -14.52 33.33
C ILE A 217 4.97 -15.89 33.08
N PHE A 218 6.23 -16.02 33.50
CA PHE A 218 6.97 -17.28 33.48
C PHE A 218 6.57 -18.11 34.70
N ASP A 219 6.23 -19.38 34.48
CA ASP A 219 6.19 -20.39 35.55
C ASP A 219 7.59 -21.00 35.72
N GLU A 220 7.91 -21.45 36.93
CA GLU A 220 9.24 -21.82 37.46
C GLU A 220 9.91 -22.99 36.71
N THR A 221 9.24 -23.59 35.71
CA THR A 221 9.79 -24.69 34.88
C THR A 221 10.06 -24.28 33.42
N GLY A 222 9.92 -23.01 33.06
CA GLY A 222 10.42 -22.49 31.76
C GLY A 222 9.70 -23.01 30.50
N ASN A 223 8.49 -23.56 30.61
CA ASN A 223 7.74 -24.08 29.46
C ASN A 223 6.55 -23.18 29.07
N ILE A 224 6.42 -22.89 27.77
CA ILE A 224 5.37 -22.05 27.20
C ILE A 224 4.11 -22.90 27.02
N SER A 225 3.17 -22.85 27.96
CA SER A 225 1.85 -23.47 27.80
C SER A 225 0.91 -22.51 27.09
N THR A 226 0.79 -22.64 25.76
CA THR A 226 -0.27 -21.99 24.99
C THR A 226 -1.60 -22.68 25.28
N LEU A 227 -2.42 -22.09 26.15
CA LEU A 227 -3.79 -22.55 26.36
C LEU A 227 -4.59 -22.37 25.06
N ASN A 228 -5.00 -23.50 24.52
CA ASN A 228 -5.74 -23.67 23.28
C ASN A 228 -7.10 -22.94 23.34
N PHE A 229 -7.22 -21.81 22.63
CA PHE A 229 -8.47 -21.11 22.34
C PHE A 229 -8.78 -21.24 20.85
N SER A 230 -9.36 -22.39 20.49
CA SER A 230 -9.72 -22.76 19.12
C SER A 230 -11.09 -22.20 18.73
N THR A 231 -11.21 -20.91 18.35
CA THR A 231 -12.36 -20.42 17.54
C THR A 231 -12.21 -19.05 16.86
N PHE A 232 -10.99 -18.55 16.64
CA PHE A 232 -10.72 -17.51 15.64
C PHE A 232 -9.35 -17.78 15.00
N PRO A 233 -9.12 -17.47 13.71
CA PRO A 233 -7.81 -17.67 13.09
C PRO A 233 -6.80 -16.81 13.84
N SER A 234 -5.88 -17.49 14.51
CA SER A 234 -4.80 -16.90 15.29
C SER A 234 -4.05 -15.84 14.44
N PRO A 235 -3.86 -14.60 14.92
CA PRO A 235 -2.85 -13.70 14.35
C PRO A 235 -1.43 -14.08 14.80
N LEU A 236 -1.24 -15.29 15.34
CA LEU A 236 0.05 -15.86 15.67
C LEU A 236 0.19 -17.27 15.09
N SER A 237 -0.15 -17.43 13.81
CA SER A 237 0.77 -18.17 12.97
C SER A 237 1.80 -17.14 12.51
N THR A 238 3.08 -17.37 12.79
CA THR A 238 4.15 -16.88 11.93
C THR A 238 3.61 -17.01 10.50
N ILE A 239 3.29 -15.89 9.84
CA ILE A 239 2.97 -15.96 8.42
C ILE A 239 4.31 -16.34 7.82
N ASN A 240 4.52 -17.64 7.67
CA ASN A 240 5.57 -18.18 6.85
C ASN A 240 5.28 -17.63 5.47
N ALA A 241 5.91 -16.50 5.13
CA ALA A 241 5.91 -15.99 3.78
C ALA A 241 6.31 -17.17 2.89
N THR A 242 5.45 -17.52 1.94
CA THR A 242 5.72 -18.56 0.94
C THR A 242 6.76 -18.02 -0.04
N THR A 243 7.98 -17.79 0.45
CA THR A 243 9.10 -17.37 -0.37
C THR A 243 10.16 -18.44 -0.37
N GLU A 244 10.24 -19.13 -1.49
CA GLU A 244 11.42 -19.81 -1.94
C GLU A 244 12.19 -18.80 -2.80
N THR A 245 13.25 -18.20 -2.27
CA THR A 245 14.12 -17.33 -3.06
C THR A 245 14.98 -18.20 -3.96
N GLY A 246 14.52 -18.39 -5.20
CA GLY A 246 15.30 -19.00 -6.26
C GLY A 246 16.01 -17.92 -7.09
N ILE A 247 17.29 -17.67 -6.80
CA ILE A 247 18.18 -16.98 -7.74
C ILE A 247 18.92 -18.07 -8.51
N THR A 248 18.74 -18.10 -9.83
CA THR A 248 19.50 -18.97 -10.73
C THR A 248 20.71 -18.20 -11.27
N THR A 249 21.80 -18.91 -11.51
CA THR A 249 22.98 -18.37 -12.19
C THR A 249 22.97 -18.87 -13.63
N ASN A 250 23.19 -17.99 -14.59
CA ASN A 250 23.34 -18.41 -15.99
C ASN A 250 24.69 -19.11 -16.18
N ALA A 251 24.87 -19.79 -17.32
CA ALA A 251 26.10 -20.49 -17.70
C ALA A 251 27.36 -19.59 -17.76
N GLU A 252 27.23 -18.27 -17.59
CA GLU A 252 28.31 -17.29 -17.49
C GLU A 252 28.63 -16.82 -16.05
N GLY A 253 27.92 -17.31 -15.02
CA GLY A 253 28.17 -16.92 -13.62
C GLY A 253 27.56 -15.58 -13.19
N ASP A 254 26.78 -14.94 -14.06
CA ASP A 254 26.01 -13.74 -13.72
C ASP A 254 24.72 -14.09 -12.94
N VAL A 255 24.46 -13.31 -11.90
CA VAL A 255 23.27 -13.42 -11.04
C VAL A 255 22.06 -12.89 -11.82
N VAL A 256 21.18 -13.77 -12.27
CA VAL A 256 19.88 -13.37 -12.85
C VAL A 256 18.86 -13.32 -11.72
N ALA A 257 18.53 -12.11 -11.27
CA ALA A 257 17.31 -11.89 -10.51
C ALA A 257 16.14 -12.27 -11.41
N THR A 258 15.49 -13.40 -11.13
CA THR A 258 14.23 -13.73 -11.78
C THR A 258 13.14 -12.95 -11.05
N PRO A 259 12.56 -11.89 -11.63
CA PRO A 259 11.38 -11.29 -11.03
C PRO A 259 10.28 -12.36 -10.98
N THR A 260 9.76 -12.61 -9.80
CA THR A 260 8.51 -13.35 -9.62
C THR A 260 7.45 -12.73 -10.55
N PRO A 261 6.87 -13.42 -11.57
CA PRO A 261 7.17 -14.74 -12.14
C PRO A 261 7.64 -14.65 -13.60
N SER A 262 8.68 -15.40 -14.00
CA SER A 262 8.84 -15.80 -15.41
C SER A 262 8.74 -17.31 -15.53
N LYS A 263 7.65 -17.76 -16.15
CA LYS A 263 7.42 -19.15 -16.54
C LYS A 263 8.60 -19.65 -17.38
N LEU A 264 9.45 -20.49 -16.82
CA LEU A 264 10.38 -21.30 -17.61
C LEU A 264 9.65 -22.60 -17.97
N ALA A 265 8.96 -22.58 -19.11
CA ALA A 265 8.48 -23.81 -19.73
C ALA A 265 9.66 -24.47 -20.46
N ARG A 266 10.27 -25.50 -19.85
CA ARG A 266 11.08 -26.48 -20.58
C ARG A 266 10.13 -27.49 -21.20
N GLY A 267 10.25 -27.72 -22.50
CA GLY A 267 9.32 -28.54 -23.27
C GLY A 267 9.03 -29.90 -22.64
N GLY A 268 7.73 -30.20 -22.48
CA GLY A 268 7.21 -31.53 -22.16
C GLY A 268 6.44 -31.63 -20.84
N ASP A 269 6.81 -30.87 -19.82
CA ASP A 269 6.21 -30.98 -18.48
C ASP A 269 5.13 -29.91 -18.23
N PRO A 270 4.07 -30.20 -17.43
CA PRO A 270 3.11 -29.19 -17.02
C PRO A 270 3.84 -28.04 -16.29
N PRO A 271 3.44 -26.77 -16.52
CA PRO A 271 4.10 -25.64 -15.89
C PRO A 271 3.96 -25.74 -14.36
N TYR A 272 5.07 -25.99 -13.66
CA TYR A 272 5.12 -25.90 -12.22
C TYR A 272 5.16 -24.42 -11.83
N THR A 273 4.12 -23.97 -11.13
CA THR A 273 4.03 -22.63 -10.56
C THR A 273 4.93 -22.61 -9.32
N ALA A 274 6.07 -21.91 -9.39
CA ALA A 274 6.78 -21.49 -8.18
C ALA A 274 5.78 -20.71 -7.30
N GLY A 275 5.62 -21.14 -6.05
CA GLY A 275 4.52 -20.75 -5.18
C GLY A 275 4.24 -19.25 -5.20
N GLU A 276 2.98 -18.88 -5.42
CA GLU A 276 2.55 -17.50 -5.26
C GLU A 276 2.83 -17.07 -3.81
N ALA A 277 3.47 -15.90 -3.63
CA ALA A 277 3.52 -15.24 -2.34
C ALA A 277 2.07 -14.91 -1.95
N LEU A 278 1.49 -15.74 -1.08
CA LEU A 278 0.12 -15.60 -0.60
C LEU A 278 0.12 -14.43 0.38
N ALA A 279 -0.05 -13.22 -0.17
CA ALA A 279 -0.21 -11.95 0.54
C ALA A 279 0.71 -11.79 1.77
N THR A 280 1.93 -11.29 1.57
CA THR A 280 2.75 -10.82 2.69
C THR A 280 2.10 -9.56 3.26
N ILE A 281 1.63 -9.63 4.52
CA ILE A 281 1.16 -8.44 5.24
C ILE A 281 2.40 -7.67 5.64
N GLY A 282 2.65 -6.59 4.91
CA GLY A 282 3.77 -5.73 5.18
C GLY A 282 3.70 -5.10 6.56
N ILE A 283 4.62 -5.47 7.44
CA ILE A 283 4.75 -4.91 8.80
C ILE A 283 5.85 -3.86 8.89
N SER A 284 6.67 -3.72 7.83
CA SER A 284 7.76 -2.75 7.81
C SER A 284 7.29 -1.35 7.39
N HIS A 285 8.04 -0.33 7.82
CA HIS A 285 7.76 1.04 7.42
C HIS A 285 7.92 1.21 5.91
N ASN A 286 6.89 1.71 5.21
CA ASN A 286 6.93 2.00 3.77
C ASN A 286 7.05 0.78 2.84
N HIS A 287 6.91 -0.42 3.39
CA HIS A 287 6.87 -1.70 2.68
C HIS A 287 8.03 -1.99 1.70
N PRO A 288 9.32 -1.76 2.04
CA PRO A 288 10.43 -2.20 1.20
C PRO A 288 10.66 -3.72 1.28
N ASN A 289 11.09 -4.31 0.17
CA ASN A 289 11.69 -5.65 0.17
C ASN A 289 13.16 -5.53 0.57
N LEU A 290 13.77 -6.64 0.99
CA LEU A 290 15.16 -6.72 1.41
C LEU A 290 15.92 -7.65 0.47
N LEU A 291 16.91 -7.13 -0.25
CA LEU A 291 17.83 -7.95 -1.04
C LEU A 291 19.02 -8.35 -0.16
N VAL A 292 19.29 -9.65 -0.07
CA VAL A 292 20.42 -10.24 0.65
C VAL A 292 21.36 -10.90 -0.36
N LEU A 293 22.58 -10.38 -0.50
CA LEU A 293 23.61 -10.95 -1.39
C LEU A 293 25.00 -10.66 -0.82
N ASN A 294 25.89 -11.67 -0.81
CA ASN A 294 27.30 -11.51 -0.44
C ASN A 294 27.51 -10.80 0.90
N ASN A 295 26.82 -11.24 1.97
CA ASN A 295 26.82 -10.58 3.28
C ASN A 295 26.38 -9.10 3.29
N THR A 296 25.81 -8.59 2.21
CA THR A 296 25.26 -7.23 2.16
C THR A 296 23.75 -7.26 2.04
N ILE A 297 23.11 -6.24 2.58
CA ILE A 297 21.67 -6.03 2.48
C ILE A 297 21.36 -4.65 1.92
N GLN A 298 20.40 -4.62 1.00
CA GLN A 298 19.91 -3.41 0.36
C GLN A 298 18.39 -3.39 0.37
N LEU A 299 17.81 -2.21 0.62
CA LEU A 299 16.37 -2.01 0.57
C LEU A 299 15.92 -1.85 -0.89
N VAL A 300 14.95 -2.66 -1.31
CA VAL A 300 14.35 -2.60 -2.64
C VAL A 300 12.98 -1.94 -2.53
N LYS A 301 12.82 -0.82 -3.22
CA LYS A 301 11.59 -0.03 -3.19
C LYS A 301 11.10 0.29 -4.58
N SER A 302 9.82 0.01 -4.83
CA SER A 302 9.20 0.19 -6.15
C SER A 302 9.99 -0.49 -7.29
N GLY A 303 10.60 -1.64 -7.02
CA GLY A 303 11.41 -2.40 -7.98
C GLY A 303 12.83 -1.85 -8.22
N ILE A 304 13.27 -0.85 -7.45
CA ILE A 304 14.62 -0.28 -7.55
C ILE A 304 15.45 -0.73 -6.34
N VAL A 305 16.54 -1.46 -6.59
CA VAL A 305 17.52 -1.84 -5.57
C VAL A 305 18.23 -0.59 -5.05
N GLY A 306 18.29 -0.41 -3.74
CA GLY A 306 18.79 0.82 -3.13
C GLY A 306 17.86 2.02 -3.32
N GLY A 307 16.59 1.79 -3.68
CA GLY A 307 15.58 2.85 -3.85
C GLY A 307 15.23 3.60 -2.55
N GLU A 308 15.67 3.09 -1.39
CA GLU A 308 15.59 3.75 -0.09
C GLU A 308 16.90 3.55 0.67
N THR A 309 17.38 4.62 1.32
CA THR A 309 18.59 4.57 2.18
C THR A 309 18.26 3.97 3.54
N TRP A 310 19.20 3.20 4.11
CA TRP A 310 19.07 2.67 5.46
C TRP A 310 18.89 3.77 6.51
N GLU A 311 19.58 4.90 6.39
CA GLU A 311 19.43 6.02 7.33
C GLU A 311 18.00 6.58 7.33
N GLY A 312 17.42 6.80 6.13
CA GLY A 312 16.05 7.28 5.98
C GLY A 312 15.03 6.29 6.54
N TYR A 313 15.23 5.00 6.30
CA TYR A 313 14.38 3.92 6.80
C TYR A 313 14.46 3.79 8.33
N LEU A 314 15.66 3.81 8.91
CA LEU A 314 15.88 3.66 10.35
C LEU A 314 15.37 4.86 11.16
N LYS A 315 15.45 6.09 10.62
CA LYS A 315 14.88 7.30 11.27
C LYS A 315 13.37 7.24 11.48
N ALA A 316 12.66 6.39 10.73
CA ALA A 316 11.22 6.22 10.89
C ALA A 316 10.85 5.34 12.08
N TYR A 317 11.80 4.59 12.66
CA TYR A 317 11.57 3.75 13.82
C TYR A 317 11.68 4.56 15.12
N PRO A 318 10.86 4.25 16.14
CA PRO A 318 10.95 4.89 17.46
C PRO A 318 12.15 4.40 18.30
N PHE A 319 12.91 3.44 17.80
CA PHE A 319 14.07 2.83 18.46
C PHE A 319 15.37 3.39 17.90
N THR A 320 16.41 3.42 18.72
CA THR A 320 17.74 3.87 18.31
C THR A 320 18.49 2.74 17.61
N TYR A 321 18.93 2.98 16.38
CA TYR A 321 19.84 2.08 15.69
C TYR A 321 21.23 2.11 16.33
N GLU A 322 21.79 0.93 16.58
CA GLU A 322 23.16 0.76 17.06
C GLU A 322 23.93 -0.15 16.08
N ALA A 323 24.94 0.42 15.42
CA ALA A 323 25.71 -0.28 14.40
C ALA A 323 26.38 -1.54 14.96
N GLY A 324 26.14 -2.69 14.33
CA GLY A 324 26.67 -3.99 14.77
C GLY A 324 25.95 -4.61 15.97
N LEU A 325 24.92 -3.95 16.53
CA LEU A 325 24.08 -4.50 17.61
C LEU A 325 22.65 -4.76 17.13
N THR A 326 22.09 -3.85 16.33
CA THR A 326 20.78 -4.07 15.71
C THR A 326 20.83 -5.31 14.82
N GLN A 327 19.88 -6.22 15.05
CA GLN A 327 19.77 -7.48 14.33
C GLN A 327 18.78 -7.36 13.18
N VAL A 328 19.11 -7.99 12.06
CA VAL A 328 18.18 -8.35 11.00
C VAL A 328 17.81 -9.83 11.17
N ARG A 329 16.52 -10.13 11.05
CA ARG A 329 16.00 -11.50 11.08
C ARG A 329 15.23 -11.80 9.81
N LEU A 330 15.54 -12.93 9.20
CA LEU A 330 14.92 -13.40 7.97
C LEU A 330 14.10 -14.66 8.27
N SER A 331 12.89 -14.71 7.74
CA SER A 331 12.01 -15.88 7.84
C SER A 331 11.77 -16.46 6.46
N ARG A 332 11.81 -17.79 6.36
CA ARG A 332 11.47 -18.52 5.13
C ARG A 332 10.56 -19.70 5.47
N ILE A 333 9.79 -20.18 4.49
CA ILE A 333 8.89 -21.32 4.70
C ILE A 333 9.61 -22.66 4.80
N ASP A 334 10.78 -22.78 4.18
CA ASP A 334 11.58 -24.01 4.17
C ASP A 334 12.44 -24.18 5.43
N LEU A 335 12.50 -23.16 6.30
CA LEU A 335 13.23 -23.17 7.55
C LEU A 335 12.29 -22.96 8.73
N THR A 336 12.45 -23.78 9.77
CA THR A 336 11.67 -23.64 11.01
C THR A 336 12.16 -22.46 11.87
N ASN A 337 13.45 -22.14 11.78
CA ASN A 337 14.09 -21.07 12.54
C ASN A 337 14.36 -19.86 11.64
N GLU A 338 14.44 -18.68 12.26
CA GLU A 338 14.84 -17.46 11.58
C GLU A 338 16.36 -17.41 11.40
N ILE A 339 16.80 -16.88 10.26
CA ILE A 339 18.20 -16.55 10.03
C ILE A 339 18.46 -15.19 10.66
N ILE A 340 19.51 -15.10 11.47
CA ILE A 340 19.80 -13.93 12.29
C ILE A 340 21.15 -13.36 11.85
N GLY A 341 21.23 -12.04 11.74
CA GLY A 341 22.49 -11.33 11.52
C GLY A 341 22.49 -9.99 12.23
N THR A 342 23.65 -9.48 12.56
CA THR A 342 23.84 -8.08 13.02
C THR A 342 24.37 -7.26 11.87
N PHE A 343 23.96 -6.00 11.73
CA PHE A 343 24.38 -5.21 10.56
C PHE A 343 24.90 -3.81 10.88
N ALA A 344 25.79 -3.33 10.02
CA ALA A 344 26.37 -2.01 10.02
C ALA A 344 26.12 -1.33 8.67
N VAL A 345 25.52 -0.14 8.65
CA VAL A 345 25.36 0.65 7.41
C VAL A 345 26.72 1.14 6.93
N ASP A 346 27.01 1.03 5.63
CA ASP A 346 28.29 1.50 5.07
C ASP A 346 28.34 3.05 5.13
N PRO A 347 29.40 3.65 5.70
CA PRO A 347 29.54 5.10 5.75
C PRO A 347 29.76 5.77 4.38
N ASN A 348 30.19 5.03 3.36
CA ASN A 348 30.42 5.54 2.01
C ASN A 348 29.21 5.37 1.09
N ASP A 349 28.31 4.43 1.40
CA ASP A 349 27.07 4.20 0.66
C ASP A 349 25.92 3.85 1.62
N LEU A 350 25.03 4.84 1.84
CA LEU A 350 23.89 4.71 2.75
C LEU A 350 22.79 3.76 2.24
N THR A 351 22.90 3.23 1.02
CA THR A 351 21.97 2.23 0.46
C THR A 351 22.38 0.80 0.79
N VAL A 352 23.62 0.59 1.24
CA VAL A 352 24.20 -0.72 1.55
C VAL A 352 24.42 -0.84 3.05
N ALA A 353 24.08 -2.00 3.60
CA ALA A 353 24.53 -2.39 4.92
C ALA A 353 25.24 -3.74 4.86
N VAL A 354 26.32 -3.86 5.61
CA VAL A 354 27.10 -5.09 5.76
C VAL A 354 26.54 -5.86 6.95
N VAL A 355 26.20 -7.12 6.73
CA VAL A 355 25.66 -8.04 7.73
C VAL A 355 26.74 -9.01 8.16
N ASN A 356 26.77 -9.27 9.45
CA ASN A 356 27.47 -10.37 10.08
C ASN A 356 26.43 -11.40 10.52
N TRP A 357 26.30 -12.48 9.74
CA TRP A 357 25.35 -13.56 10.01
C TRP A 357 25.79 -14.41 11.20
N ASP A 358 24.81 -14.83 11.99
CA ASP A 358 25.01 -15.86 13.01
C ASP A 358 25.04 -17.23 12.34
N GLU A 359 26.21 -17.87 12.32
CA GLU A 359 26.42 -19.17 11.64
C GLU A 359 25.50 -20.27 12.21
N ASP A 360 25.11 -20.19 13.49
CA ASP A 360 24.21 -21.16 14.13
C ASP A 360 22.76 -21.03 13.64
N SER A 361 22.42 -19.90 13.02
CA SER A 361 21.10 -19.64 12.45
C SER A 361 20.97 -20.08 10.98
N LEU A 362 22.10 -20.34 10.31
CA LEU A 362 22.14 -20.75 8.91
C LEU A 362 21.84 -22.25 8.76
N PRO A 363 21.30 -22.69 7.61
CA PRO A 363 21.16 -24.11 7.33
C PRO A 363 22.50 -24.84 7.43
N THR A 364 22.53 -26.01 8.07
CA THR A 364 23.76 -26.80 8.19
C THR A 364 24.04 -27.58 6.89
N ASP A 365 25.29 -27.58 6.44
CA ASP A 365 25.72 -28.40 5.30
C ASP A 365 25.43 -29.89 5.54
N THR A 366 24.99 -30.58 4.49
CA THR A 366 24.69 -32.01 4.52
C THR A 366 25.97 -32.81 4.30
N VAL A 367 26.22 -33.81 5.16
CA VAL A 367 27.37 -34.69 5.01
C VAL A 367 27.15 -35.63 3.81
N ILE A 368 28.05 -35.55 2.83
CA ILE A 368 28.10 -36.41 1.65
C ILE A 368 29.29 -37.35 1.82
N THR A 369 29.04 -38.66 1.82
CA THR A 369 30.09 -39.69 1.93
C THR A 369 30.73 -39.93 0.56
N GLY A 370 32.06 -39.86 0.51
CA GLY A 370 32.84 -40.10 -0.70
C GLY A 370 33.96 -41.13 -0.50
N PRO A 371 34.66 -41.51 -1.58
CA PRO A 371 35.73 -42.51 -1.55
C PRO A 371 36.91 -42.14 -0.65
N THR A 372 37.19 -40.84 -0.44
CA THR A 372 38.29 -40.38 0.43
C THR A 372 37.85 -39.98 1.84
N GLY A 373 36.53 -39.97 2.10
CA GLY A 373 35.95 -39.67 3.41
C GLY A 373 34.63 -38.91 3.34
N ASP A 374 34.11 -38.57 4.52
CA ASP A 374 32.93 -37.73 4.68
C ASP A 374 33.32 -36.24 4.57
N SER A 375 32.58 -35.49 3.75
CA SER A 375 32.70 -34.04 3.66
C SER A 375 31.33 -33.43 3.41
N ALA A 376 31.11 -32.22 3.90
CA ALA A 376 29.87 -31.49 3.68
C ALA A 376 30.04 -30.34 2.65
N LYS A 377 31.28 -30.09 2.22
CA LYS A 377 31.67 -28.93 1.41
C LYS A 377 32.25 -29.36 0.07
N ILE A 378 32.13 -28.47 -0.90
CA ILE A 378 32.71 -28.60 -2.23
C ILE A 378 33.83 -27.57 -2.44
N ASN A 379 34.76 -27.86 -3.33
CA ASN A 379 35.87 -26.97 -3.64
C ASN A 379 35.53 -26.04 -4.80
N TYR A 380 34.86 -26.56 -5.82
CA TYR A 380 34.63 -25.85 -7.07
C TYR A 380 33.24 -26.12 -7.64
N ILE A 381 32.74 -25.14 -8.41
CA ILE A 381 31.56 -25.27 -9.26
C ILE A 381 32.03 -25.04 -10.69
N ILE A 382 31.81 -26.00 -11.58
CA ILE A 382 32.44 -26.02 -12.90
C ILE A 382 31.42 -26.36 -13.98
N ASP A 383 31.44 -25.60 -15.07
CA ASP A 383 30.91 -26.03 -16.36
C ASP A 383 31.97 -26.89 -17.09
N PRO A 384 31.75 -28.21 -17.24
CA PRO A 384 32.72 -29.10 -17.87
C PRO A 384 32.96 -28.82 -19.34
N GLY A 385 32.07 -28.07 -20.01
CA GLY A 385 32.25 -27.64 -21.41
C GLY A 385 33.17 -26.43 -21.58
N LYS A 386 33.39 -25.65 -20.51
CA LYS A 386 34.18 -24.41 -20.53
C LYS A 386 35.52 -24.52 -19.81
N SER A 387 35.70 -25.51 -18.94
CA SER A 387 36.86 -25.63 -18.06
C SER A 387 37.48 -27.02 -18.07
N ASN A 388 38.82 -27.08 -18.03
CA ASN A 388 39.58 -28.32 -17.89
C ASN A 388 39.95 -28.55 -16.40
N PRO A 389 39.59 -29.68 -15.78
CA PRO A 389 39.83 -29.93 -14.36
C PRO A 389 41.24 -30.45 -14.04
N THR A 390 42.16 -30.54 -15.01
CA THR A 390 43.47 -31.20 -14.83
C THR A 390 44.26 -30.61 -13.64
N ASP A 391 44.28 -29.29 -13.50
CA ASP A 391 44.97 -28.60 -12.40
C ASP A 391 44.16 -28.63 -11.07
N LEU A 392 42.92 -29.11 -11.12
CA LEU A 392 41.98 -29.17 -9.99
C LEU A 392 41.85 -30.59 -9.42
N LYS A 393 42.58 -31.58 -9.97
CA LYS A 393 42.62 -32.97 -9.49
C LYS A 393 43.41 -33.08 -8.19
N THR A 394 42.80 -32.64 -7.09
CA THR A 394 43.30 -32.86 -5.73
C THR A 394 42.59 -34.05 -5.10
N VAL A 395 43.30 -34.92 -4.38
CA VAL A 395 42.68 -36.05 -3.66
C VAL A 395 41.64 -35.51 -2.67
N GLY A 396 40.41 -36.02 -2.74
CA GLY A 396 39.27 -35.56 -1.95
C GLY A 396 38.67 -34.23 -2.43
N GLY A 397 39.15 -33.70 -3.55
CA GLY A 397 38.61 -32.50 -4.17
C GLY A 397 37.22 -32.79 -4.75
N ARG A 398 36.24 -31.99 -4.33
CA ARG A 398 34.84 -32.11 -4.77
C ARG A 398 34.44 -30.99 -5.71
N ILE A 399 33.78 -31.37 -6.79
CA ILE A 399 33.35 -30.45 -7.84
C ILE A 399 31.86 -30.64 -8.08
N LEU A 400 31.10 -29.55 -8.01
CA LEU A 400 29.73 -29.50 -8.48
C LEU A 400 29.70 -29.18 -9.98
N LEU A 401 28.96 -29.97 -10.75
CA LEU A 401 28.88 -29.86 -12.20
C LEU A 401 27.68 -29.03 -12.65
N LEU A 402 27.92 -28.01 -13.49
CA LEU A 402 26.84 -27.23 -14.12
C LEU A 402 26.30 -27.89 -15.41
N GLY A 403 27.00 -28.89 -15.94
CA GLY A 403 26.64 -29.59 -17.16
C GLY A 403 27.09 -31.05 -17.12
N PRO A 404 26.62 -31.90 -18.05
CA PRO A 404 27.01 -33.31 -18.08
C PRO A 404 28.45 -33.51 -18.57
N ILE A 405 29.07 -34.59 -18.14
CA ILE A 405 30.36 -35.09 -18.63
C ILE A 405 30.12 -36.40 -19.36
N GLY A 406 30.50 -36.46 -20.63
CA GLY A 406 30.43 -37.69 -21.42
C GLY A 406 29.00 -38.20 -21.68
N SER A 407 28.90 -39.36 -22.31
CA SER A 407 27.66 -40.10 -22.58
C SER A 407 28.00 -41.56 -22.82
N THR A 408 27.07 -42.48 -22.54
CA THR A 408 27.22 -43.91 -22.85
C THR A 408 27.33 -44.20 -24.35
N ASP A 409 26.88 -43.25 -25.18
CA ASP A 409 26.93 -43.36 -26.64
C ASP A 409 28.28 -42.91 -27.22
N ASN A 410 29.16 -42.33 -26.38
CA ASN A 410 30.48 -41.89 -26.82
C ASN A 410 31.36 -43.11 -27.12
N THR A 411 31.99 -43.11 -28.29
CA THR A 411 33.05 -44.09 -28.61
C THR A 411 34.35 -43.78 -27.86
N ASP A 412 34.57 -42.50 -27.54
CA ASP A 412 35.66 -42.01 -26.69
C ASP A 412 35.14 -40.78 -25.92
N GLY A 413 35.33 -40.77 -24.59
CA GLY A 413 34.86 -39.72 -23.71
C GLY A 413 35.76 -38.49 -23.66
N PRO A 414 35.35 -37.43 -22.94
CA PRO A 414 36.12 -36.20 -22.84
C PRO A 414 37.50 -36.43 -22.17
N ASP A 415 38.59 -36.19 -22.90
CA ASP A 415 39.97 -36.43 -22.43
C ASP A 415 40.29 -35.74 -21.10
N ALA A 416 39.80 -34.52 -20.90
CA ALA A 416 40.04 -33.73 -19.70
C ALA A 416 39.49 -34.39 -18.42
N TRP A 417 38.49 -35.26 -18.57
CA TRP A 417 37.78 -35.94 -17.50
C TRP A 417 38.14 -37.42 -17.38
N LYS A 418 39.12 -37.92 -18.14
CA LYS A 418 39.57 -39.31 -18.04
C LYS A 418 40.21 -39.62 -16.69
N ASN A 419 40.01 -40.86 -16.27
CA ASN A 419 40.69 -41.47 -15.14
C ASN A 419 42.16 -41.75 -15.47
N THR A 420 42.98 -41.99 -14.46
CA THR A 420 44.43 -42.22 -14.63
C THR A 420 44.74 -43.47 -15.46
N ASN A 421 43.83 -44.45 -15.46
CA ASN A 421 43.91 -45.66 -16.29
C ASN A 421 43.43 -45.45 -17.74
N GLY A 422 43.05 -44.22 -18.10
CA GLY A 422 42.53 -43.86 -19.43
C GLY A 422 41.06 -44.20 -19.65
N SER A 423 40.33 -44.69 -18.64
CA SER A 423 38.90 -44.95 -18.77
C SER A 423 38.09 -43.64 -18.77
N ASP A 424 36.99 -43.65 -19.51
CA ASP A 424 36.05 -42.54 -19.54
C ASP A 424 35.26 -42.43 -18.25
N PHE A 425 34.94 -41.19 -17.87
CA PHE A 425 34.06 -40.87 -16.77
C PHE A 425 32.79 -40.21 -17.31
N ILE A 426 31.64 -40.63 -16.77
CA ILE A 426 30.32 -40.12 -17.17
C ILE A 426 29.62 -39.61 -15.92
N ALA A 427 29.11 -38.38 -15.97
CA ALA A 427 28.31 -37.77 -14.91
C ALA A 427 27.25 -36.84 -15.50
N GLY A 428 26.14 -36.66 -14.79
CA GLY A 428 25.07 -35.75 -15.15
C GLY A 428 25.36 -34.31 -14.76
N ALA A 429 24.50 -33.40 -15.23
CA ALA A 429 24.45 -32.05 -14.69
C ALA A 429 23.93 -32.08 -13.24
N ASN A 430 24.38 -31.15 -12.42
CA ASN A 430 24.09 -31.02 -10.99
C ASN A 430 24.68 -32.10 -10.08
N ASP A 431 25.43 -33.06 -10.61
CA ASP A 431 26.15 -34.05 -9.80
C ASP A 431 27.32 -33.41 -9.05
N ILE A 432 27.62 -33.96 -7.86
CA ILE A 432 28.87 -33.68 -7.17
C ILE A 432 29.79 -34.89 -7.36
N ILE A 433 30.98 -34.61 -7.87
CA ILE A 433 32.01 -35.61 -8.14
C ILE A 433 33.22 -35.38 -7.25
N GLU A 434 33.92 -36.46 -6.93
CA GLU A 434 35.13 -36.46 -6.11
C GLU A 434 36.27 -37.17 -6.85
N TRP A 435 37.48 -36.59 -6.76
CA TRP A 435 38.69 -37.25 -7.23
C TRP A 435 39.34 -38.06 -6.10
N ASP A 436 39.44 -39.37 -6.27
CA ASP A 436 40.02 -40.28 -5.27
C ASP A 436 41.56 -40.38 -5.32
N GLY A 437 42.19 -39.71 -6.30
CA GLY A 437 43.62 -39.80 -6.59
C GLY A 437 43.96 -40.58 -7.86
N SER A 438 43.02 -41.42 -8.34
CA SER A 438 43.16 -42.24 -9.54
C SER A 438 41.96 -42.12 -10.49
N SER A 439 40.75 -42.00 -9.95
CA SER A 439 39.47 -41.94 -10.65
C SER A 439 38.50 -40.89 -10.11
N TRP A 440 37.62 -40.41 -10.99
CA TRP A 440 36.44 -39.63 -10.61
C TRP A 440 35.32 -40.56 -10.15
N THR A 441 34.63 -40.17 -9.08
CA THR A 441 33.47 -40.87 -8.54
C THR A 441 32.33 -39.87 -8.31
N ILE A 442 31.10 -40.24 -8.68
CA ILE A 442 29.91 -39.46 -8.32
C ILE A 442 29.61 -39.72 -6.84
N VAL A 443 29.67 -38.67 -6.01
CA VAL A 443 29.37 -38.74 -4.58
C VAL A 443 27.97 -38.20 -4.26
N PHE A 444 27.42 -37.38 -5.15
CA PHE A 444 26.02 -36.96 -5.15
C PHE A 444 25.48 -37.07 -6.57
N ASP A 445 24.46 -37.91 -6.75
CA ASP A 445 23.76 -38.08 -8.02
C ASP A 445 22.44 -37.29 -7.95
N ALA A 446 22.37 -36.22 -8.73
CA ALA A 446 21.23 -35.33 -8.78
C ALA A 446 19.97 -36.00 -9.37
N SER A 447 20.15 -37.01 -10.23
CA SER A 447 19.03 -37.68 -10.91
C SER A 447 18.27 -38.65 -10.01
N THR A 448 18.90 -39.12 -8.94
CA THR A 448 18.33 -40.10 -7.99
C THR A 448 18.11 -39.53 -6.59
N SER A 449 18.63 -38.34 -6.29
CA SER A 449 18.50 -37.70 -4.98
C SER A 449 17.06 -37.27 -4.68
N THR A 450 16.52 -37.75 -3.55
CA THR A 450 15.16 -37.41 -3.07
C THR A 450 15.17 -36.51 -1.83
N ALA A 451 16.34 -36.06 -1.37
CA ALA A 451 16.50 -35.29 -0.15
C ALA A 451 17.06 -33.89 -0.45
N VAL A 452 16.55 -32.89 0.27
CA VAL A 452 17.14 -31.54 0.27
C VAL A 452 18.56 -31.65 0.84
N THR A 453 19.54 -31.14 0.09
CA THR A 453 20.96 -31.24 0.41
C THR A 453 21.57 -29.85 0.42
N TYR A 454 22.34 -29.52 1.45
CA TYR A 454 23.05 -28.25 1.56
C TYR A 454 24.55 -28.47 1.38
N THR A 455 25.22 -27.59 0.63
CA THR A 455 26.69 -27.62 0.54
C THR A 455 27.27 -26.23 0.35
N THR A 456 28.41 -25.98 0.99
CA THR A 456 29.13 -24.71 0.88
C THR A 456 30.31 -24.83 -0.07
N ASN A 457 30.45 -23.85 -0.97
CA ASN A 457 31.60 -23.72 -1.84
C ASN A 457 32.76 -23.05 -1.06
N LEU A 458 33.87 -23.77 -0.89
CA LEU A 458 35.05 -23.29 -0.17
C LEU A 458 35.77 -22.14 -0.88
N ASN A 459 35.61 -21.98 -2.19
CA ASN A 459 36.23 -20.91 -2.95
C ASN A 459 35.49 -19.57 -2.82
N THR A 460 34.15 -19.60 -2.73
CA THR A 460 33.31 -18.38 -2.65
C THR A 460 32.73 -18.12 -1.26
N GLY A 461 32.67 -19.13 -0.39
CA GLY A 461 31.97 -19.07 0.89
C GLY A 461 30.45 -19.14 0.77
N ILE A 462 29.90 -19.26 -0.44
CA ILE A 462 28.45 -19.29 -0.70
C ILE A 462 27.92 -20.70 -0.47
N GLN A 463 26.80 -20.78 0.24
CA GLN A 463 26.07 -22.03 0.46
C GLN A 463 24.95 -22.21 -0.55
N TYR A 464 24.84 -23.42 -1.08
CA TYR A 464 23.84 -23.84 -2.05
C TYR A 464 22.93 -24.92 -1.45
N LYS A 465 21.69 -24.96 -1.93
CA LYS A 465 20.65 -25.92 -1.58
C LYS A 465 20.21 -26.65 -2.84
N TRP A 466 20.22 -27.98 -2.79
CA TRP A 466 19.53 -28.83 -3.75
C TRP A 466 18.04 -28.87 -3.41
N ASN A 467 17.19 -28.33 -4.29
CA ASN A 467 15.74 -28.29 -4.08
C ASN A 467 14.99 -29.46 -4.75
N LEU A 468 15.68 -30.59 -4.99
CA LEU A 468 15.21 -31.76 -5.75
C LEU A 468 15.19 -31.58 -7.28
N THR A 469 15.51 -30.38 -7.77
CA THR A 469 15.47 -30.06 -9.21
C THR A 469 16.77 -29.40 -9.67
N GLU A 470 17.26 -28.43 -8.91
CA GLU A 470 18.46 -27.66 -9.20
C GLU A 470 19.16 -27.18 -7.92
N TRP A 471 20.39 -26.68 -8.08
CA TRP A 471 21.12 -26.01 -7.01
C TRP A 471 20.79 -24.52 -7.01
N VAL A 472 20.22 -24.04 -5.90
CA VAL A 472 19.89 -22.63 -5.66
C VAL A 472 20.67 -22.08 -4.47
N LEU A 473 20.76 -20.76 -4.33
CA LEU A 473 21.33 -20.15 -3.12
C LEU A 473 20.53 -20.59 -1.88
N SER A 474 21.22 -20.96 -0.80
CA SER A 474 20.55 -21.58 0.35
C SER A 474 19.65 -20.61 1.10
N PHE A 475 20.14 -19.39 1.34
CA PHE A 475 19.38 -18.32 1.99
C PHE A 475 19.43 -16.98 1.28
N GLU A 476 20.49 -16.67 0.55
CA GLU A 476 20.61 -15.39 -0.17
C GLU A 476 19.48 -15.21 -1.20
N GLY A 477 19.03 -13.96 -1.38
CA GLY A 477 17.90 -13.64 -2.24
C GLY A 477 17.10 -12.41 -1.83
N GLU A 478 15.97 -12.18 -2.51
CA GLU A 478 15.04 -11.10 -2.20
C GLU A 478 13.95 -11.56 -1.23
N TYR A 479 13.87 -10.90 -0.08
CA TYR A 479 12.90 -11.13 0.97
C TYR A 479 11.79 -10.07 0.87
N PRO A 480 10.54 -10.44 0.56
CA PRO A 480 9.45 -9.48 0.52
C PRO A 480 9.16 -8.88 1.89
N ASP A 481 8.54 -7.70 1.91
CA ASP A 481 8.09 -7.08 3.16
C ASP A 481 7.21 -8.02 3.98
N GLY A 482 7.63 -8.29 5.22
CA GLY A 482 6.98 -9.22 6.16
C GLY A 482 7.68 -10.58 6.29
N SER A 483 8.62 -10.91 5.39
CA SER A 483 9.51 -12.07 5.55
C SER A 483 10.86 -11.71 6.19
N TRP A 484 11.01 -10.48 6.67
CA TRP A 484 12.18 -9.99 7.40
C TRP A 484 11.77 -8.94 8.43
N ARG A 485 12.57 -8.78 9.49
CA ARG A 485 12.37 -7.73 10.50
C ARG A 485 13.67 -7.27 11.16
N LEU A 486 13.62 -6.10 11.78
CA LEU A 486 14.68 -5.58 12.63
C LEU A 486 14.37 -5.81 14.11
N VAL A 487 15.41 -6.12 14.88
CA VAL A 487 15.38 -6.18 16.35
C VAL A 487 16.47 -5.25 16.87
N PHE A 488 16.08 -4.26 17.68
CA PHE A 488 16.96 -3.22 18.20
C PHE A 488 17.54 -3.58 19.55
#